data_AF-A0A7C3HYD6-F1
#
_entry.id   AF-A0A7C3HYD6-F1
#
_cell.length_a   1.000
_cell.length_b   1.000
_cell.length_c   1.000
_cell.angle_alpha   90.00
_cell.angle_beta   90.00
_cell.angle_gamma   90.00
#
_symmetry.space_group_name_H-M   'P 1'
#
loop_
_entity.id
_entity.type
_entity.pdbx_description
1 polymer ?
#
loop_
_entity_poly.entity_id
_entity_poly.type
_entity_poly.pdbx_seq_one_letter_code
_entity_poly.pdbx_strand_id
1 'polypeptide(L)'
;MNAPEQDLEASGPLFPHDLRLWLDEGRLLRLVLDAASSLAAVGTVRTFRHASEQFSFGQMLATVGFAYLTGRYGSDAVAEELEVDPALRYLSVGRFPDPVVIRRFRRLHRGPLGVVLLRVLRACLDERRRQASQAATDPGLRAGAGVRGDDMESLSRCAMEAEARLARAVFADTVALDV
;
A
#
# COMPACT_ATOMS: atom_id res chain seq x y z
N MET A 1 -9.73 40.82 -22.05
CA MET A 1 -10.14 40.32 -20.74
C MET A 1 -10.21 38.81 -20.85
N ASN A 2 -9.07 38.14 -20.68
CA ASN A 2 -8.96 36.68 -20.77
C ASN A 2 -8.21 36.25 -19.51
N ALA A 3 -8.92 35.67 -18.56
CA ALA A 3 -8.31 35.09 -17.36
C ALA A 3 -7.70 33.74 -17.76
N PRO A 4 -6.53 33.36 -17.25
CA PRO A 4 -5.99 32.03 -17.52
C PRO A 4 -6.79 31.01 -16.70
N GLU A 5 -7.44 30.07 -17.40
CA GLU A 5 -7.91 28.78 -16.85
C GLU A 5 -6.71 27.87 -16.55
N GLN A 6 -5.80 28.32 -15.69
CA GLN A 6 -4.68 27.53 -15.21
C GLN A 6 -4.70 27.65 -13.70
N ASP A 7 -5.36 26.71 -13.02
CA ASP A 7 -5.07 26.33 -11.62
C ASP A 7 -6.00 25.26 -11.02
N LEU A 8 -6.91 24.62 -11.78
CA LEU A 8 -7.79 23.58 -11.22
C LEU A 8 -7.25 22.14 -11.32
N GLU A 9 -6.13 21.91 -11.99
CA GLU A 9 -5.56 20.57 -12.26
C GLU A 9 -4.48 20.14 -11.24
N ALA A 10 -4.30 20.86 -10.12
CA ALA A 10 -3.28 20.56 -9.11
C ALA A 10 -3.81 19.75 -7.89
N SER A 11 -4.96 19.08 -8.01
CA SER A 11 -5.56 18.28 -6.92
C SER A 11 -5.68 16.80 -7.28
N GLY A 12 -4.69 16.25 -8.00
CA GLY A 12 -4.57 14.80 -8.18
C GLY A 12 -4.21 14.10 -6.86
N PRO A 13 -4.53 12.80 -6.70
CA PRO A 13 -4.12 12.04 -5.53
C PRO A 13 -2.59 12.06 -5.39
N LEU A 14 -2.11 12.32 -4.17
CA LEU A 14 -0.66 12.43 -3.89
C LEU A 14 0.10 11.16 -4.24
N PHE A 15 -0.54 10.00 -4.11
CA PHE A 15 0.03 8.70 -4.44
C PHE A 15 -0.71 8.09 -5.64
N PRO A 16 0.01 7.41 -6.56
CA PRO A 16 -0.63 6.67 -7.62
C PRO A 16 -1.40 5.50 -7.03
N HIS A 17 -2.49 5.12 -7.71
CA HIS A 17 -3.27 3.95 -7.34
C HIS A 17 -2.41 2.69 -7.29
N ASP A 18 -1.54 2.51 -8.29
CA ASP A 18 -0.52 1.47 -8.34
C ASP A 18 0.87 2.06 -8.06
N LEU A 19 1.48 1.68 -6.92
CA LEU A 19 2.82 2.16 -6.55
C LEU A 19 3.93 1.62 -7.45
N ARG A 20 3.67 0.62 -8.29
CA ARG A 20 4.63 0.17 -9.33
C ARG A 20 4.92 1.25 -10.37
N LEU A 21 4.09 2.28 -10.47
CA LEU A 21 4.38 3.47 -11.28
C LEU A 21 5.52 4.32 -10.72
N TRP A 22 5.87 4.15 -9.44
CA TRP A 22 6.93 4.90 -8.76
C TRP A 22 8.14 4.04 -8.39
N LEU A 23 7.96 2.74 -8.18
CA LEU A 23 9.00 1.81 -7.77
C LEU A 23 9.02 0.58 -8.67
N ASP A 24 10.22 0.01 -8.84
CA ASP A 24 10.33 -1.32 -9.42
C ASP A 24 9.59 -2.36 -8.54
N GLU A 25 8.94 -3.32 -9.19
CA GLU A 25 8.13 -4.33 -8.51
C GLU A 25 8.94 -5.12 -7.48
N GLY A 26 10.18 -5.48 -7.80
CA GLY A 26 11.08 -6.20 -6.88
C GLY A 26 11.40 -5.40 -5.61
N ARG A 27 11.55 -4.08 -5.71
CA ARG A 27 11.73 -3.19 -4.56
C ARG A 27 10.45 -3.06 -3.75
N LEU A 28 9.29 -2.90 -4.41
CA LEU A 28 8.00 -2.86 -3.72
C LEU A 28 7.75 -4.15 -2.94
N LEU A 29 8.00 -5.31 -3.56
CA LEU A 29 7.93 -6.63 -2.92
C LEU A 29 8.79 -6.72 -1.67
N ARG A 30 10.06 -6.31 -1.75
CA ARG A 30 10.98 -6.30 -0.59
C ARG A 30 10.47 -5.41 0.53
N LEU A 31 10.04 -4.19 0.22
CA LEU A 31 9.51 -3.27 1.23
C LEU A 31 8.28 -3.84 1.95
N VAL A 32 7.38 -4.49 1.20
CA VAL A 32 6.19 -5.13 1.76
C VAL A 32 6.56 -6.33 2.63
N LEU A 33 7.45 -7.20 2.16
CA LEU A 33 7.94 -8.34 2.94
C LEU A 33 8.63 -7.92 4.22
N ASP A 34 9.49 -6.89 4.16
CA ASP A 34 10.20 -6.36 5.33
C ASP A 34 9.21 -5.80 6.36
N ALA A 35 8.23 -5.00 5.91
CA ALA A 35 7.21 -4.43 6.77
C ALA A 35 6.33 -5.51 7.43
N ALA A 36 5.84 -6.47 6.63
CA ALA A 36 4.98 -7.54 7.09
C ALA A 36 5.72 -8.52 8.03
N SER A 37 6.94 -8.93 7.67
CA SER A 37 7.76 -9.85 8.47
C SER A 37 8.16 -9.23 9.80
N SER A 38 8.52 -7.94 9.80
CA SER A 38 8.85 -7.22 11.04
C SER A 38 7.66 -7.16 11.98
N LEU A 39 6.45 -6.89 11.47
CA LEU A 39 5.24 -6.88 12.28
C LEU A 39 4.86 -8.28 12.78
N ALA A 40 4.98 -9.28 11.90
CA ALA A 40 4.71 -10.66 12.27
C ALA A 40 5.70 -11.17 13.32
N ALA A 41 6.95 -10.69 13.32
CA ALA A 41 7.98 -11.07 14.28
C ALA A 41 7.66 -10.58 15.71
N VAL A 42 7.20 -9.33 15.84
CA VAL A 42 6.87 -8.70 17.13
C VAL A 42 5.43 -8.97 17.60
N GLY A 43 4.55 -9.41 16.70
CA GLY A 43 3.17 -9.74 17.02
C GLY A 43 2.99 -11.04 17.78
N THR A 44 1.92 -11.14 18.57
CA THR A 44 1.49 -12.38 19.24
C THR A 44 0.80 -13.35 18.28
N VAL A 45 0.15 -12.83 17.23
CA VAL A 45 -0.51 -13.62 16.20
C VAL A 45 0.52 -14.14 15.21
N ARG A 46 0.70 -15.46 15.16
CA ARG A 46 1.61 -16.12 14.20
C ARG A 46 0.88 -16.69 13.00
N THR A 47 -0.35 -17.13 13.20
CA THR A 47 -1.13 -17.85 12.20
C THR A 47 -2.56 -17.34 12.21
N PHE A 48 -3.14 -17.21 11.03
CA PHE A 48 -4.53 -16.91 10.83
C PHE A 48 -5.26 -18.18 10.39
N ARG A 49 -6.38 -18.51 11.02
CA ARG A 49 -7.18 -19.69 10.71
C ARG A 49 -8.59 -19.27 10.29
N HIS A 50 -9.08 -19.88 9.23
CA HIS A 50 -10.47 -19.78 8.81
C HIS A 50 -10.94 -21.14 8.31
N ALA A 51 -12.01 -21.67 8.90
CA ALA A 51 -12.46 -23.03 8.66
C ALA A 51 -11.31 -24.05 8.82
N SER A 52 -11.06 -24.89 7.81
CA SER A 52 -9.96 -25.86 7.77
C SER A 52 -8.63 -25.27 7.28
N GLU A 53 -8.60 -24.02 6.83
CA GLU A 53 -7.42 -23.39 6.27
C GLU A 53 -6.58 -22.66 7.31
N GLN A 54 -5.27 -22.65 7.11
CA GLN A 54 -4.31 -21.98 7.97
C GLN A 54 -3.29 -21.22 7.15
N PHE A 55 -3.19 -19.91 7.39
CA PHE A 55 -2.27 -19.00 6.73
C PHE A 55 -1.25 -18.46 7.73
N SER A 56 -0.03 -18.14 7.26
CA SER A 56 0.91 -17.38 8.08
C SER A 56 0.41 -15.94 8.21
N PHE A 57 0.52 -15.36 9.41
CA PHE A 57 0.11 -13.98 9.64
C PHE A 57 0.91 -13.00 8.78
N GLY A 58 2.23 -13.17 8.71
CA GLY A 58 3.10 -12.34 7.87
C GLY A 58 2.81 -12.49 6.38
N GLN A 59 2.52 -13.70 5.92
CA GLN A 59 2.11 -13.98 4.53
C GLN A 59 0.83 -13.22 4.17
N MET A 60 -0.21 -13.31 5.02
CA MET A 60 -1.48 -12.60 4.77
C MET A 60 -1.30 -11.08 4.80
N LEU A 61 -0.50 -10.55 5.73
CA LEU A 61 -0.16 -9.12 5.76
C LEU A 61 0.54 -8.68 4.47
N ALA A 62 1.52 -9.43 4.01
CA ALA A 62 2.26 -9.10 2.80
C ALA A 62 1.36 -9.17 1.56
N THR A 63 0.58 -10.23 1.43
CA THR A 63 -0.30 -10.47 0.28
C THR A 63 -1.38 -9.39 0.17
N VAL A 64 -2.17 -9.19 1.24
CA VAL A 64 -3.26 -8.21 1.25
C VAL A 64 -2.71 -6.78 1.20
N GLY A 65 -1.58 -6.52 1.89
CA GLY A 65 -0.90 -5.24 1.86
C GLY A 65 -0.42 -4.87 0.45
N PHE A 66 0.25 -5.80 -0.25
CA PHE A 66 0.69 -5.58 -1.63
C PHE A 66 -0.48 -5.31 -2.56
N ALA A 67 -1.56 -6.10 -2.47
CA ALA A 67 -2.76 -5.88 -3.26
C ALA A 67 -3.30 -4.45 -3.10
N TYR A 68 -3.36 -3.93 -1.88
CA TYR A 68 -3.83 -2.56 -1.64
C TYR A 68 -2.83 -1.50 -2.10
N LEU A 69 -1.52 -1.81 -2.11
CA LEU A 69 -0.46 -0.94 -2.62
C LEU A 69 -0.45 -0.86 -4.16
N THR A 70 -0.95 -1.90 -4.84
CA THR A 70 -1.13 -1.94 -6.30
C THR A 70 -2.57 -1.63 -6.74
N GLY A 71 -3.45 -1.29 -5.79
CA GLY A 71 -4.78 -0.78 -6.06
C GLY A 71 -5.89 -1.83 -6.21
N ARG A 72 -5.63 -3.07 -5.79
CA ARG A 72 -6.62 -4.16 -5.81
C ARG A 72 -7.30 -4.26 -4.45
N TYR A 73 -8.47 -3.65 -4.30
CA TYR A 73 -9.07 -3.42 -2.98
C TYR A 73 -10.15 -4.43 -2.58
N GLY A 74 -11.10 -4.74 -3.48
CA GLY A 74 -12.19 -5.68 -3.20
C GLY A 74 -11.67 -7.10 -3.01
N SER A 75 -12.27 -7.86 -2.10
CA SER A 75 -11.73 -9.17 -1.74
C SER A 75 -11.86 -10.19 -2.86
N ASP A 76 -12.89 -10.06 -3.71
CA ASP A 76 -13.02 -10.87 -4.94
C ASP A 76 -11.92 -10.51 -5.95
N ALA A 77 -11.71 -9.21 -6.19
CA ALA A 77 -10.63 -8.73 -7.06
C ALA A 77 -9.23 -9.16 -6.55
N VAL A 78 -9.01 -9.18 -5.24
CA VAL A 78 -7.74 -9.70 -4.67
C VAL A 78 -7.62 -11.20 -4.91
N ALA A 79 -8.70 -11.97 -4.72
CA ALA A 79 -8.70 -13.41 -4.95
C ALA A 79 -8.42 -13.77 -6.42
N GLU A 80 -9.06 -13.07 -7.36
CA GLU A 80 -8.81 -13.21 -8.80
C GLU A 80 -7.36 -12.87 -9.16
N GLU A 81 -6.81 -11.78 -8.60
CA GLU A 81 -5.46 -11.34 -8.90
C GLU A 81 -4.37 -12.27 -8.36
N LEU A 82 -4.64 -13.05 -7.31
CA LEU A 82 -3.71 -14.09 -6.85
C LEU A 82 -3.44 -15.15 -7.93
N GLU A 83 -4.41 -15.39 -8.82
CA GLU A 83 -4.28 -16.34 -9.92
C GLU A 83 -3.57 -15.76 -11.15
N VAL A 84 -3.41 -14.44 -11.28
CA VAL A 84 -2.83 -13.84 -12.49
C VAL A 84 -1.55 -13.04 -12.23
N ASP A 85 -1.45 -12.35 -11.10
CA ASP A 85 -0.30 -11.51 -10.76
C ASP A 85 0.80 -12.36 -10.08
N PRO A 86 2.01 -12.46 -10.68
CA PRO A 86 3.07 -13.31 -10.16
C PRO A 86 3.62 -12.81 -8.82
N ALA A 87 3.59 -11.49 -8.56
CA ALA A 87 4.04 -10.92 -7.31
C ALA A 87 3.07 -11.28 -6.17
N LEU A 88 1.75 -11.21 -6.42
CA LEU A 88 0.74 -11.66 -5.45
C LEU A 88 0.84 -13.17 -5.18
N ARG A 89 1.00 -13.99 -6.23
CA ARG A 89 1.18 -15.44 -6.07
C ARG A 89 2.45 -15.81 -5.29
N TYR A 90 3.52 -15.06 -5.51
CA TYR A 90 4.76 -15.22 -4.76
C TYR A 90 4.56 -14.89 -3.27
N LEU A 91 3.94 -13.74 -2.96
CA LEU A 91 3.67 -13.33 -1.58
C LEU A 91 2.70 -14.26 -0.85
N SER A 92 1.76 -14.85 -1.58
CA SER A 92 0.81 -15.80 -1.04
C SER A 92 1.41 -17.20 -0.85
N VAL A 93 2.66 -17.42 -1.25
CA VAL A 93 3.36 -18.71 -1.14
C VAL A 93 2.54 -19.82 -1.81
N GLY A 94 1.94 -19.51 -2.96
CA GLY A 94 1.10 -20.43 -3.72
C GLY A 94 -0.20 -20.85 -3.00
N ARG A 95 -0.65 -20.08 -2.00
CA ARG A 95 -1.97 -20.24 -1.38
C ARG A 95 -2.93 -19.19 -1.89
N PHE A 96 -4.20 -19.55 -2.01
CA PHE A 96 -5.22 -18.71 -2.64
C PHE A 96 -6.35 -18.49 -1.65
N PRO A 97 -6.16 -17.61 -0.64
CA PRO A 97 -7.23 -17.29 0.29
C PRO A 97 -8.46 -16.79 -0.47
N ASP A 98 -9.62 -17.37 -0.18
CA ASP A 98 -10.87 -16.94 -0.80
C ASP A 98 -11.26 -15.52 -0.34
N PRO A 99 -12.26 -14.90 -0.99
CA PRO A 99 -12.70 -13.55 -0.62
C PRO A 99 -13.20 -13.42 0.84
N VAL A 100 -13.79 -14.46 1.43
CA VAL A 100 -14.25 -14.45 2.82
C VAL A 100 -13.05 -14.43 3.78
N VAL A 101 -12.01 -15.21 3.50
CA VAL A 101 -10.74 -15.24 4.24
C VAL A 101 -10.09 -13.85 4.21
N ILE A 102 -10.03 -13.20 3.04
CA ILE A 102 -9.47 -11.86 2.88
C ILE A 102 -10.28 -10.82 3.66
N ARG A 103 -11.62 -10.80 3.53
CA ARG A 103 -12.51 -9.89 4.28
C ARG A 103 -12.32 -10.03 5.77
N ARG A 104 -12.31 -11.27 6.27
CA ARG A 104 -12.18 -11.57 7.69
C ARG A 104 -10.79 -11.18 8.21
N PHE A 105 -9.73 -11.48 7.47
CA PHE A 105 -8.38 -11.07 7.82
C PHE A 105 -8.27 -9.55 7.94
N ARG A 106 -8.78 -8.80 6.95
CA ARG A 106 -8.79 -7.33 6.99
C ARG A 106 -9.54 -6.79 8.20
N ARG A 107 -10.72 -7.32 8.52
CA ARG A 107 -11.53 -6.88 9.67
C ARG A 107 -10.80 -7.08 11.00
N LEU A 108 -10.15 -8.23 11.17
CA LEU A 108 -9.43 -8.56 12.41
C LEU A 108 -8.07 -7.87 12.53
N HIS A 109 -7.43 -7.56 11.42
CA HIS A 109 -6.04 -7.08 11.37
C HIS A 109 -5.88 -5.75 10.63
N ARG A 110 -6.91 -4.89 10.69
CA ARG A 110 -6.90 -3.55 10.09
C ARG A 110 -5.70 -2.73 10.54
N GLY A 111 -5.41 -2.72 11.85
CA GLY A 111 -4.27 -1.97 12.41
C GLY A 111 -2.92 -2.40 11.81
N PRO A 112 -2.53 -3.69 11.93
CA PRO A 112 -1.33 -4.20 11.29
C PRO A 112 -1.25 -3.93 9.78
N LEU A 113 -2.35 -4.08 9.03
CA LEU A 113 -2.38 -3.72 7.61
C LEU A 113 -2.10 -2.24 7.39
N GLY A 114 -2.73 -1.35 8.16
CA GLY A 114 -2.47 0.09 8.10
C GLY A 114 -1.00 0.42 8.34
N VAL A 115 -0.33 -0.28 9.27
CA VAL A 115 1.10 -0.10 9.52
C VAL A 115 1.96 -0.58 8.35
N VAL A 116 1.62 -1.69 7.69
CA VAL A 116 2.30 -2.13 6.45
C VAL A 116 2.19 -1.05 5.38
N LEU A 117 0.96 -0.58 5.10
CA LEU A 117 0.71 0.44 4.09
C LEU A 117 1.48 1.72 4.39
N LEU A 118 1.39 2.23 5.62
CA LEU A 118 2.09 3.44 6.05
C LEU A 118 3.61 3.33 5.83
N ARG A 119 4.22 2.22 6.26
CA ARG A 119 5.67 2.01 6.13
C ARG A 119 6.11 2.01 4.66
N VAL A 120 5.37 1.32 3.81
CA VAL A 120 5.69 1.25 2.38
C VAL A 120 5.47 2.59 1.69
N LEU A 121 4.35 3.26 1.93
CA LEU A 121 4.05 4.59 1.37
C LEU A 121 5.12 5.62 1.75
N ARG A 122 5.57 5.61 3.02
CA ARG A 122 6.66 6.47 3.47
C ARG A 122 7.97 6.17 2.72
N ALA A 123 8.34 4.89 2.62
CA ALA A 123 9.54 4.50 1.89
C ALA A 123 9.49 4.92 0.40
N CYS A 124 8.31 4.82 -0.23
CA CYS A 124 8.11 5.30 -1.60
C CYS A 124 8.30 6.82 -1.71
N LEU A 125 7.74 7.58 -0.77
CA LEU A 125 7.85 9.05 -0.77
C LEU A 125 9.31 9.48 -0.55
N ASP A 126 10.02 8.83 0.37
CA ASP A 126 11.44 9.10 0.62
C ASP A 126 12.31 8.79 -0.61
N GLU A 127 11.97 7.74 -1.38
CA GLU A 127 12.63 7.44 -2.66
C GLU A 127 12.38 8.53 -3.71
N ARG A 128 11.13 8.94 -3.86
CA ARG A 128 10.73 9.99 -4.81
C ARG A 128 11.43 11.31 -4.51
N ARG A 129 11.56 11.66 -3.23
CA ARG A 129 12.34 12.83 -2.79
C ARG A 129 13.80 12.70 -3.16
N ARG A 130 14.43 11.56 -2.89
CA ARG A 130 15.84 11.31 -3.23
C ARG A 130 16.08 11.43 -4.74
N GLN A 131 15.19 10.89 -5.57
CA GLN A 131 15.24 11.02 -7.02
C GLN A 131 15.08 12.49 -7.47
N ALA A 132 14.12 13.22 -6.89
CA ALA A 132 13.92 14.64 -7.19
C ALA A 132 15.13 15.49 -6.79
N SER A 133 15.73 15.23 -5.63
CA SER A 133 16.95 15.91 -5.19
C SER A 133 18.14 15.62 -6.11
N GLN A 134 18.29 14.38 -6.58
CA GLN A 134 19.34 14.01 -7.54
C GLN A 134 19.14 14.72 -8.89
N ALA A 135 17.91 14.78 -9.40
CA ALA A 135 17.58 15.52 -10.61
C ALA A 135 17.79 17.04 -10.46
N ALA A 136 17.50 17.60 -9.27
CA ALA A 136 17.76 19.00 -8.96
C ALA A 136 19.24 19.32 -8.73
N THR A 137 20.09 18.31 -8.53
CA THR A 137 21.54 18.47 -8.37
C THR A 137 22.26 18.59 -9.73
N ASP A 138 21.52 18.62 -10.84
CA ASP A 138 21.99 19.22 -12.10
C ASP A 138 22.37 20.69 -11.82
N PRO A 139 23.55 21.20 -12.22
CA PRO A 139 24.28 22.27 -11.51
C PRO A 139 23.69 23.70 -11.59
N GLY A 140 22.40 23.86 -11.90
CA GLY A 140 21.75 25.15 -12.15
C GLY A 140 20.94 25.80 -11.01
N LEU A 141 20.50 25.08 -9.96
CA LEU A 141 19.63 25.71 -8.95
C LEU A 141 19.68 25.04 -7.58
N ARG A 142 20.20 25.75 -6.57
CA ARG A 142 20.13 25.33 -5.16
C ARG A 142 19.01 26.06 -4.45
N ALA A 143 18.06 25.31 -3.88
CA ALA A 143 17.16 25.79 -2.84
C ALA A 143 17.14 24.79 -1.66
N GLY A 144 17.20 25.34 -0.45
CA GLY A 144 17.57 24.66 0.79
C GLY A 144 16.52 23.75 1.41
N ALA A 145 17.01 22.82 2.24
CA ALA A 145 16.26 21.80 2.94
C ALA A 145 15.68 22.30 4.28
N GLY A 146 14.36 22.14 4.46
CA GLY A 146 13.68 22.30 5.75
C GLY A 146 13.38 20.93 6.37
N VAL A 147 14.19 20.48 7.32
CA VAL A 147 14.28 19.06 7.74
C VAL A 147 13.39 18.67 8.94
N ARG A 148 12.47 19.53 9.41
CA ARG A 148 11.67 19.22 10.63
C ARG A 148 10.16 19.40 10.53
N GLY A 149 9.68 20.30 9.68
CA GLY A 149 8.24 20.44 9.37
C GLY A 149 7.76 19.43 8.32
N ASP A 150 8.63 19.06 7.38
CA ASP A 150 8.31 18.18 6.26
C ASP A 150 8.02 16.74 6.72
N ASP A 151 8.72 16.22 7.73
CA ASP A 151 8.58 14.83 8.18
C ASP A 151 7.21 14.52 8.79
N MET A 152 6.65 15.43 9.59
CA MET A 152 5.33 15.23 10.22
C MET A 152 4.20 15.31 9.20
N GLU A 153 4.29 16.25 8.26
CA GLU A 153 3.33 16.38 7.17
C GLU A 153 3.37 15.15 6.25
N SER A 154 4.56 14.68 5.91
CA SER A 154 4.79 13.45 5.15
C SER A 154 4.15 12.24 5.80
N LEU A 155 4.38 12.10 7.11
CA LEU A 155 3.82 11.00 7.89
C LEU A 155 2.30 11.05 7.88
N SER A 156 1.73 12.24 8.09
CA SER A 156 0.28 12.46 8.03
C SER A 156 -0.29 12.08 6.66
N ARG A 157 0.33 12.55 5.58
CA ARG A 157 -0.06 12.22 4.20
C ARG A 157 -0.01 10.72 3.93
N CYS A 158 1.04 10.02 4.37
CA CYS A 158 1.15 8.57 4.23
C CYS A 158 0.10 7.82 5.06
N ALA A 159 -0.19 8.30 6.28
CA ALA A 159 -1.19 7.70 7.16
C ALA A 159 -2.62 7.88 6.59
N MET A 160 -2.92 9.07 6.07
CA MET A 160 -4.19 9.34 5.39
C MET A 160 -4.38 8.44 4.18
N GLU A 161 -3.35 8.27 3.34
CA GLU A 161 -3.46 7.38 2.17
C GLU A 161 -3.56 5.90 2.58
N ALA A 162 -2.87 5.46 3.62
CA ALA A 162 -3.01 4.10 4.15
C ALA A 162 -4.46 3.81 4.59
N GLU A 163 -5.05 4.73 5.37
CA GLU A 163 -6.45 4.61 5.79
C GLU A 163 -7.42 4.71 4.60
N ALA A 164 -7.15 5.59 3.62
CA ALA A 164 -7.95 5.71 2.41
C ALA A 164 -7.97 4.40 1.60
N ARG A 165 -6.83 3.73 1.43
CA ARG A 165 -6.75 2.41 0.76
C ARG A 165 -7.54 1.35 1.50
N LEU A 166 -7.44 1.31 2.83
CA LEU A 166 -8.26 0.41 3.65
C LEU A 166 -9.75 0.73 3.57
N ALA A 167 -10.12 2.01 3.48
CA ALA A 167 -11.50 2.43 3.29
C ALA A 167 -12.04 2.04 1.92
N ARG A 168 -11.25 2.22 0.84
CA ARG A 168 -11.59 1.74 -0.51
C ARG A 168 -11.84 0.23 -0.53
N ALA A 169 -11.06 -0.56 0.21
CA ALA A 169 -11.28 -2.01 0.35
C ALA A 169 -12.58 -2.37 1.08
N VAL A 170 -12.92 -1.63 2.13
CA VAL A 170 -14.21 -1.82 2.81
C VAL A 170 -15.36 -1.45 1.88
N PHE A 171 -15.27 -0.31 1.19
CA PHE A 171 -16.28 0.17 0.26
C PHE A 171 -16.48 -0.79 -0.92
N ALA A 172 -15.41 -1.26 -1.54
CA ALA A 172 -15.46 -2.20 -2.66
C ALA A 172 -16.19 -3.50 -2.28
N ASP A 173 -15.97 -4.01 -1.07
CA ASP A 173 -16.68 -5.19 -0.58
C ASP A 173 -18.13 -4.93 -0.18
N THR A 174 -18.51 -3.70 0.20
CA THR A 174 -19.92 -3.37 0.44
C THR A 174 -20.69 -3.30 -0.87
N VAL A 175 -20.17 -2.57 -1.86
CA VAL A 175 -20.83 -2.39 -3.16
C VAL A 175 -20.99 -3.73 -3.89
N ALA A 176 -20.00 -4.62 -3.83
CA ALA A 176 -20.06 -5.93 -4.45
C ALA A 176 -21.13 -6.86 -3.83
N LEU A 177 -21.60 -6.59 -2.60
CA LEU A 177 -22.66 -7.38 -1.95
C LEU A 177 -24.07 -6.84 -2.23
N ASP A 178 -24.19 -5.65 -2.83
CA ASP A 178 -25.46 -4.97 -3.14
C ASP A 178 -25.94 -5.20 -4.59
N VAL A 179 -25.25 -6.04 -5.37
CA VAL A 179 -25.54 -6.38 -6.78
C VAL A 179 -25.93 -7.85 -6.89
#